data_AF-A0A4Q5Q3R7-F1
#
_entry.id   AF-A0A4Q5Q3R7-F1
#
_cell.length_a   1.000
_cell.length_b   1.000
_cell.length_c   1.000
_cell.angle_alpha   90.00
_cell.angle_beta   90.00
_cell.angle_gamma   90.00
#
_symmetry.space_group_name_H-M   'P 1'
#
loop_
_entity.id
_entity.type
_entity.pdbx_description
1 polymer ?
#
loop_
_entity_poly.entity_id
_entity_poly.type
_entity_poly.pdbx_seq_one_letter_code
_entity_poly.pdbx_strand_id
1 'polypeptide(L)'
;MSGDNFLNGKSYEPLRRLLSDSKISELQAKIRINKNIEDINWDEKTIKLSELEQSSWQPKLLIAIDGDYSKSIIQNGFPGAEIGYITVSTVVILLDKVRELEKEQFIDPKKFRETEEPTSIDSLFVGCNVVLEGEDSAKSSMRKILFNEFQKFRVFNNTETLLDTYEYLLQERATNGRASECPHDNCKEDYEFNVGEYHCKSCNGKLYSTDALRLHELLNSSGTSGEMYGQIKETFKKLQLIHLLRSFEQEPKYFSLLRDIVFFVEGTLAVFSTASWLAKPIRTELERLNSRVNEEFGSNLIVLGIERSGSFVNHFSTIDTMKNGSEHNFPNQSAFLLTNEYIKKHIVFNDSPT
;
A
#
# COMPACT_ATOMS: atom_id res chain seq x y z
N MET A 1 -10.86 -43.21 3.02
CA MET A 1 -9.59 -43.16 3.76
C MET A 1 -9.29 -41.69 4.03
N SER A 2 -9.71 -41.24 5.19
CA SER A 2 -9.52 -39.90 5.74
C SER A 2 -8.05 -39.75 6.15
N GLY A 3 -7.24 -39.19 5.24
CA GLY A 3 -5.84 -38.89 5.49
C GLY A 3 -5.69 -37.56 6.25
N ASP A 4 -4.83 -37.60 7.25
CA ASP A 4 -4.47 -36.50 8.15
C ASP A 4 -4.00 -35.25 7.38
N ASN A 5 -4.88 -34.25 7.26
CA ASN A 5 -4.54 -32.92 6.72
C ASN A 5 -4.35 -31.86 7.83
N PHE A 6 -4.42 -32.23 9.11
CA PHE A 6 -4.24 -31.29 10.21
C PHE A 6 -2.82 -31.42 10.77
N LEU A 7 -2.01 -30.40 10.50
CA LEU A 7 -0.62 -30.28 10.94
C LEU A 7 -0.49 -30.54 12.46
N ASN A 8 0.36 -31.50 12.80
CA ASN A 8 0.79 -31.80 14.17
C ASN A 8 1.81 -30.74 14.63
N GLY A 9 1.35 -29.50 14.80
CA GLY A 9 2.14 -28.47 15.47
C GLY A 9 2.38 -28.89 16.91
N LYS A 10 3.58 -28.63 17.47
CA LYS A 10 3.88 -28.85 18.90
C LYS A 10 2.96 -27.98 19.77
N SER A 11 1.73 -28.44 20.00
CA SER A 11 0.75 -27.69 20.78
C SER A 11 1.01 -27.88 22.27
N TYR A 12 0.82 -26.79 23.00
CA TYR A 12 0.61 -26.75 24.45
C TYR A 12 -0.29 -27.92 24.91
N GLU A 13 0.09 -28.64 25.97
CA GLU A 13 -0.58 -29.89 26.41
C GLU A 13 -2.12 -29.82 26.52
N PRO A 14 -2.71 -28.72 27.05
CA PRO A 14 -4.16 -28.56 27.10
C PRO A 14 -4.86 -28.61 25.73
N LEU A 15 -4.20 -28.14 24.66
CA LEU A 15 -4.76 -28.11 23.31
C LEU A 15 -4.72 -29.48 22.62
N ARG A 16 -3.81 -30.38 23.02
CA ARG A 16 -3.77 -31.75 22.46
C ARG A 16 -5.02 -32.55 22.76
N ARG A 17 -5.63 -32.34 23.94
CA ARG A 17 -6.87 -33.02 24.34
C ARG A 17 -8.06 -32.67 23.45
N LEU A 18 -8.06 -31.47 22.86
CA LEU A 18 -9.11 -31.02 21.93
C LEU A 18 -9.04 -31.75 20.60
N LEU A 19 -7.84 -32.09 20.11
CA LEU A 19 -7.66 -32.82 18.85
C LEU A 19 -8.14 -34.28 18.94
N SER A 20 -8.20 -34.83 20.16
CA SER A 20 -8.73 -36.17 20.44
C SER A 20 -10.21 -36.21 20.82
N ASP A 21 -10.88 -35.06 20.91
CA ASP A 21 -12.30 -34.97 21.27
C ASP A 21 -13.17 -35.34 20.06
N SER A 22 -14.10 -36.29 20.23
CA SER A 22 -14.99 -36.76 19.18
C SER A 22 -15.83 -35.63 18.57
N LYS A 23 -16.21 -34.61 19.35
CA LYS A 23 -16.95 -33.44 18.86
C LYS A 23 -16.13 -32.59 17.90
N ILE A 24 -14.82 -32.47 18.16
CA ILE A 24 -13.90 -31.72 17.30
C ILE A 24 -13.65 -32.50 16.00
N SER A 25 -13.48 -33.82 16.08
CA SER A 25 -13.34 -34.69 14.91
C SER A 25 -14.58 -34.63 14.00
N GLU A 26 -15.79 -34.64 14.58
CA GLU A 26 -17.04 -34.46 13.83
C GLU A 26 -17.14 -33.09 13.14
N LEU A 27 -16.64 -32.04 13.79
CA LEU A 27 -16.59 -30.70 13.22
C LEU A 27 -15.57 -30.63 12.08
N GLN A 28 -14.37 -31.18 12.26
CA GLN A 28 -13.32 -31.27 11.25
C GLN A 28 -13.79 -31.99 9.98
N ALA A 29 -14.56 -33.07 10.13
CA ALA A 29 -15.14 -33.81 8.99
C ALA A 29 -16.14 -32.98 8.17
N LYS A 30 -16.72 -31.92 8.76
CA LYS A 30 -17.65 -30.99 8.10
C LYS A 30 -16.94 -29.77 7.50
N ILE A 31 -15.65 -29.56 7.78
CA ILE A 31 -14.86 -28.46 7.20
C ILE A 31 -14.69 -28.69 5.71
N ARG A 32 -15.04 -27.68 4.92
CA ARG A 32 -14.77 -27.63 3.48
C ARG A 32 -13.48 -26.85 3.25
N ILE A 33 -12.61 -27.43 2.45
CA ILE A 33 -11.38 -26.80 1.97
C ILE A 33 -11.33 -26.96 0.46
N ASN A 34 -10.62 -26.06 -0.22
CA ASN A 34 -10.31 -26.27 -1.63
C ASN A 34 -9.28 -27.41 -1.72
N LYS A 35 -9.72 -28.56 -2.24
CA LYS A 35 -8.89 -29.77 -2.35
C LYS A 35 -8.11 -29.83 -3.66
N ASN A 36 -8.36 -28.90 -4.59
CA ASN A 36 -7.72 -28.86 -5.90
C ASN A 36 -6.41 -28.08 -5.82
N ILE A 37 -5.43 -28.63 -5.11
CA ILE A 37 -4.04 -28.23 -5.29
C ILE A 37 -3.51 -29.07 -6.45
N GLU A 38 -3.60 -28.52 -7.66
CA GLU A 38 -2.95 -29.10 -8.83
C GLU A 38 -1.46 -29.24 -8.54
N ASP A 39 -0.89 -30.41 -8.84
CA ASP A 39 0.55 -30.60 -8.80
C ASP A 39 1.14 -29.88 -10.01
N ILE A 40 1.60 -28.65 -9.81
CA ILE A 40 2.12 -27.81 -10.88
C ILE A 40 3.58 -28.19 -11.12
N ASN A 41 3.88 -28.65 -12.33
CA ASN A 41 5.27 -28.75 -12.78
C ASN A 41 5.79 -27.34 -13.13
N TRP A 42 6.53 -26.73 -12.20
CA TRP A 42 7.06 -25.38 -12.38
C TRP A 42 8.13 -25.27 -13.47
N ASP A 43 8.82 -26.36 -13.82
CA ASP A 43 9.75 -26.38 -14.95
C ASP A 43 9.03 -26.11 -16.29
N GLU A 44 7.75 -26.47 -16.40
CA GLU A 44 6.93 -26.24 -17.60
C GLU A 44 6.15 -24.93 -17.58
N LYS A 45 5.92 -24.35 -16.39
CA LYS A 45 5.13 -23.12 -16.22
C LYS A 45 5.97 -21.85 -16.17
N THR A 46 7.25 -21.98 -15.86
CA THR A 46 8.16 -20.84 -15.76
C THR A 46 8.93 -20.63 -17.06
N ILE A 47 9.43 -19.41 -17.26
CA ILE A 47 10.39 -19.07 -18.31
C ILE A 47 11.73 -18.77 -17.66
N LYS A 48 12.84 -19.25 -18.25
CA LYS A 48 14.17 -18.90 -17.73
C LYS A 48 14.48 -17.45 -18.03
N LEU A 49 15.09 -16.74 -17.09
CA LEU A 49 15.46 -15.34 -17.28
C LEU A 49 16.42 -15.14 -18.46
N SER A 50 17.27 -16.13 -18.75
CA SER A 50 18.17 -16.12 -19.91
C SER A 50 17.45 -16.25 -21.26
N GLU A 51 16.21 -16.72 -21.27
CA GLU A 51 15.39 -16.91 -22.47
C GLU A 51 14.47 -15.70 -22.72
N LEU A 52 14.41 -14.74 -21.79
CA LEU A 52 13.65 -13.51 -21.98
C LEU A 52 14.31 -12.62 -23.04
N GLU A 53 13.49 -12.12 -23.96
CA GLU A 53 13.93 -11.11 -24.92
C GLU A 53 14.36 -9.85 -24.17
N GLN A 54 15.59 -9.40 -24.42
CA GLN A 54 16.10 -8.18 -23.82
C GLN A 54 15.51 -6.97 -24.52
N SER A 55 14.90 -6.08 -23.74
CA SER A 55 14.46 -4.78 -24.23
C SER A 55 15.67 -3.94 -24.65
N SER A 56 15.54 -3.22 -25.77
CA SER A 56 16.51 -2.19 -26.18
C SER A 56 16.42 -0.94 -25.31
N TRP A 57 15.32 -0.78 -24.56
CA TRP A 57 15.11 0.33 -23.64
C TRP A 57 15.62 -0.01 -22.25
N GLN A 58 16.27 0.96 -21.62
CA GLN A 58 16.67 0.91 -20.22
C GLN A 58 16.37 2.23 -19.53
N PRO A 59 15.90 2.21 -18.27
CA PRO A 59 15.67 3.44 -17.52
C PRO A 59 16.99 4.11 -17.15
N LYS A 60 17.00 5.44 -17.16
CA LYS A 60 18.10 6.27 -16.65
C LYS A 60 17.89 6.67 -15.20
N LEU A 61 16.63 6.68 -14.78
CA LEU A 61 16.19 7.10 -13.46
C LEU A 61 15.26 6.04 -12.87
N LEU A 62 15.42 5.77 -11.59
CA LEU A 62 14.44 5.05 -10.79
C LEU A 62 13.94 5.99 -9.70
N ILE A 63 12.63 6.10 -9.53
CA ILE A 63 12.02 6.84 -8.42
C ILE A 63 11.40 5.82 -7.49
N ALA A 64 12.00 5.61 -6.32
CA ALA A 64 11.52 4.71 -5.30
C ALA A 64 10.67 5.46 -4.26
N ILE A 65 9.48 4.95 -3.95
CA ILE A 65 8.61 5.44 -2.88
C ILE A 65 8.55 4.36 -1.82
N ASP A 66 9.04 4.69 -0.63
CA ASP A 66 9.01 3.85 0.56
C ASP A 66 8.31 4.60 1.69
N GLY A 67 7.80 3.88 2.68
CA GLY A 67 7.17 4.50 3.83
C GLY A 67 7.24 3.61 5.05
N ASP A 68 7.52 4.24 6.19
CA ASP A 68 7.56 3.60 7.49
C ASP A 68 6.74 4.40 8.51
N TYR A 69 6.40 3.75 9.63
CA TYR A 69 5.83 4.43 10.77
C TYR A 69 6.39 3.87 12.08
N SER A 70 6.55 4.76 13.05
CA SER A 70 6.88 4.39 14.41
C SER A 70 5.88 4.99 15.38
N LYS A 71 5.56 4.24 16.43
CA LYS A 71 4.67 4.69 17.50
C LYS A 71 5.46 5.01 18.75
N SER A 72 5.04 6.05 19.47
CA SER A 72 5.68 6.48 20.70
C SER A 72 4.63 6.76 21.78
N ILE A 73 4.91 6.29 22.99
CA ILE A 73 4.10 6.56 24.17
C ILE A 73 4.62 7.85 24.82
N ILE A 74 3.72 8.78 25.10
CA ILE A 74 4.06 10.02 25.80
C ILE A 74 4.19 9.71 27.29
N GLN A 75 5.40 9.85 27.83
CA GLN A 75 5.74 9.46 29.21
C GLN A 75 4.82 10.06 30.28
N ASN A 76 4.29 11.26 30.06
CA ASN A 76 3.39 11.95 31.00
C ASN A 76 1.90 11.90 30.61
N GLY A 77 1.51 11.09 29.62
CA GLY A 77 0.14 11.06 29.11
C GLY A 77 -0.67 9.86 29.60
N PHE A 78 -0.95 9.76 30.89
CA PHE A 78 -1.81 8.70 31.42
C PHE A 78 -3.30 8.96 31.13
N PRO A 79 -4.13 7.95 30.80
CA PRO A 79 -3.76 6.57 30.48
C PRO A 79 -3.34 6.41 29.01
N GLY A 80 -2.06 6.06 28.77
CA GLY A 80 -1.60 5.50 27.49
C GLY A 80 -1.63 6.42 26.27
N ALA A 81 -1.27 7.70 26.41
CA ALA A 81 -1.16 8.64 25.31
C ALA A 81 -0.16 8.19 24.25
N GLU A 82 -0.61 8.13 23.01
CA GLU A 82 0.15 7.61 21.87
C GLU A 82 0.19 8.63 20.73
N ILE A 83 1.34 8.73 20.07
CA ILE A 83 1.51 9.41 18.79
C ILE A 83 2.20 8.48 17.80
N GLY A 84 1.93 8.69 16.51
CA GLY A 84 2.59 8.01 15.41
C GLY A 84 3.40 8.99 14.58
N TYR A 85 4.65 8.67 14.32
CA TYR A 85 5.48 9.32 13.31
C TYR A 85 5.37 8.51 12.04
N ILE A 86 5.03 9.16 10.94
CA ILE A 86 4.93 8.55 9.61
C ILE A 86 5.90 9.28 8.70
N THR A 87 6.72 8.52 7.99
CA THR A 87 7.57 9.03 6.93
C THR A 87 7.23 8.32 5.63
N VAL A 88 7.08 9.08 4.55
CA VAL A 88 7.03 8.55 3.18
C VAL A 88 8.14 9.19 2.39
N SER A 89 9.16 8.39 2.08
CA SER A 89 10.36 8.81 1.38
C SER A 89 10.24 8.56 -0.12
N THR A 90 10.63 9.55 -0.92
CA THR A 90 10.85 9.43 -2.36
C THR A 90 12.35 9.56 -2.64
N VAL A 91 12.96 8.52 -3.21
CA VAL A 91 14.38 8.49 -3.57
C VAL A 91 14.52 8.45 -5.07
N VAL A 92 15.20 9.44 -5.64
CA VAL A 92 15.59 9.43 -7.06
C VAL A 92 16.95 8.76 -7.18
N ILE A 93 17.05 7.68 -7.94
CA ILE A 93 18.27 6.92 -8.19
C ILE A 93 18.70 7.12 -9.65
N LEU A 94 19.94 7.59 -9.85
CA LEU A 94 20.57 7.83 -11.13
C LEU A 94 21.19 6.53 -11.67
N LEU A 95 20.40 5.70 -12.35
CA LEU A 95 20.80 4.36 -12.80
C LEU A 95 22.02 4.37 -13.74
N ASP A 96 22.19 5.41 -14.56
CA ASP A 96 23.39 5.52 -15.41
C ASP A 96 24.66 5.64 -14.56
N LYS A 97 24.63 6.40 -13.45
CA LYS A 97 25.77 6.48 -12.53
C LYS A 97 25.98 5.15 -11.80
N VAL A 98 24.91 4.47 -11.40
CA VAL A 98 24.99 3.14 -10.76
C VAL A 98 25.70 2.14 -11.67
N ARG A 99 25.33 2.10 -12.97
CA ARG A 99 25.98 1.24 -13.97
C ARG A 99 27.45 1.58 -14.20
N GLU A 100 27.84 2.85 -14.11
CA GLU A 100 29.26 3.23 -14.19
C GLU A 100 30.04 2.76 -12.95
N LEU A 101 29.46 2.88 -11.76
CA LEU A 101 30.07 2.39 -10.52
C LEU A 101 30.15 0.86 -10.47
N GLU A 102 29.20 0.14 -11.05
CA GLU A 102 29.19 -1.33 -11.14
C GLU A 102 30.42 -1.89 -11.86
N LYS A 103 31.05 -1.09 -12.74
CA LYS A 103 32.29 -1.47 -13.44
C LYS A 103 33.53 -1.39 -12.55
N GLU A 104 33.47 -0.71 -11.41
CA GLU A 104 34.58 -0.57 -10.46
C GLU A 104 34.67 -1.82 -9.55
N GLN A 105 35.88 -2.33 -9.31
CA GLN A 105 36.08 -3.49 -8.40
C GLN A 105 35.70 -3.16 -6.94
N PHE A 106 35.90 -1.90 -6.54
CA PHE A 106 35.56 -1.40 -5.21
C PHE A 106 34.80 -0.09 -5.37
N ILE A 107 33.56 -0.06 -4.89
CA ILE A 107 32.68 1.10 -4.98
C ILE A 107 32.99 2.06 -3.84
N ASP A 108 33.32 3.31 -4.15
CA ASP A 108 33.45 4.38 -3.15
C ASP A 108 32.05 4.73 -2.58
N PRO A 109 31.81 4.56 -1.27
CA PRO A 109 30.52 4.87 -0.65
C PRO A 109 30.06 6.33 -0.84
N LYS A 110 31.00 7.28 -0.99
CA LYS A 110 30.66 8.69 -1.27
C LYS A 110 30.09 8.84 -2.67
N LYS A 111 30.75 8.27 -3.68
CA LYS A 111 30.25 8.25 -5.06
C LYS A 111 28.90 7.53 -5.16
N PHE A 112 28.72 6.45 -4.40
CA PHE A 112 27.44 5.74 -4.38
C PHE A 112 26.31 6.61 -3.85
N ARG A 113 26.53 7.39 -2.77
CA ARG A 113 25.54 8.33 -2.26
C ARG A 113 25.18 9.44 -3.26
N GLU A 114 26.09 9.85 -4.14
CA GLU A 114 25.82 10.81 -5.21
C GLU A 114 24.94 10.25 -6.35
N THR A 115 24.57 8.97 -6.28
CA THR A 115 23.60 8.34 -7.18
C THR A 115 22.16 8.49 -6.69
N GLU A 116 21.95 8.89 -5.43
CA GLU A 116 20.64 8.93 -4.79
C GLU A 116 20.33 10.34 -4.28
N GLU A 117 19.12 10.83 -4.54
CA GLU A 117 18.60 12.09 -4.00
C GLU A 117 17.30 11.81 -3.24
N PRO A 118 17.35 11.68 -1.89
CA PRO A 118 16.18 11.38 -1.08
C PRO A 118 15.41 12.64 -0.68
N THR A 119 14.09 12.52 -0.63
CA THR A 119 13.15 13.50 -0.06
C THR A 119 12.09 12.76 0.74
N SER A 120 11.50 13.38 1.76
CA SER A 120 10.50 12.74 2.60
C SER A 120 9.31 13.66 2.90
N ILE A 121 8.14 13.04 3.05
CA ILE A 121 6.99 13.60 3.76
C ILE A 121 7.07 13.05 5.18
N ASP A 122 7.38 13.91 6.14
CA ASP A 122 7.46 13.55 7.55
C ASP A 122 6.31 14.18 8.32
N SER A 123 5.48 13.35 8.93
CA SER A 123 4.24 13.77 9.57
C SER A 123 4.08 13.11 10.94
N LEU A 124 3.46 13.84 11.86
CA LEU A 124 3.07 13.35 13.18
C LEU A 124 1.56 13.26 13.26
N PHE A 125 1.03 12.10 13.66
CA PHE A 125 -0.39 11.86 13.88
C PHE A 125 -0.65 11.52 15.35
N VAL A 126 -1.76 12.04 15.87
CA VAL A 126 -2.21 11.71 17.23
C VAL A 126 -2.94 10.37 17.25
N GLY A 127 -2.73 9.61 18.31
CA GLY A 127 -3.43 8.36 18.61
C GLY A 127 -4.40 8.51 19.77
N CYS A 128 -4.50 7.48 20.59
CA CYS A 128 -5.34 7.52 21.79
C CYS A 128 -4.80 8.51 22.83
N ASN A 129 -5.71 9.14 23.58
CA ASN A 129 -5.42 10.05 24.69
C ASN A 129 -4.46 11.21 24.35
N VAL A 130 -4.46 11.67 23.09
CA VAL A 130 -3.72 12.86 22.64
C VAL A 130 -4.64 13.74 21.82
N VAL A 131 -4.68 15.04 22.15
CA VAL A 131 -5.53 16.03 21.50
C VAL A 131 -4.67 17.22 21.12
N LEU A 132 -4.78 17.68 19.88
CA LEU A 132 -4.14 18.88 19.38
C LEU A 132 -4.79 20.11 20.03
N GLU A 133 -3.99 21.12 20.34
CA GLU A 133 -4.51 22.36 20.91
C GLU A 133 -5.61 22.98 20.04
N GLY A 134 -6.73 23.33 20.66
CA GLY A 134 -7.91 23.90 20.00
C GLY A 134 -8.87 22.88 19.37
N GLU A 135 -8.63 21.57 19.53
CA GLU A 135 -9.53 20.51 19.08
C GLU A 135 -10.24 19.82 20.26
N ASP A 136 -11.44 19.30 20.01
CA ASP A 136 -12.27 18.72 21.07
C ASP A 136 -11.94 17.26 21.39
N SER A 137 -11.26 16.56 20.48
CA SER A 137 -10.97 15.12 20.62
C SER A 137 -9.77 14.68 19.79
N ALA A 138 -9.25 13.48 20.10
CA ALA A 138 -8.19 12.84 19.32
C ALA A 138 -8.62 12.60 17.86
N LYS A 139 -9.90 12.27 17.64
CA LYS A 139 -10.47 12.08 16.30
C LYS A 139 -10.48 13.40 15.52
N SER A 140 -10.95 14.50 16.11
CA SER A 140 -10.94 15.83 15.46
C SER A 140 -9.51 16.30 15.18
N SER A 141 -8.61 16.08 16.14
CA SER A 141 -7.18 16.37 16.00
C SER A 141 -6.53 15.63 14.83
N MET A 142 -6.75 14.31 14.74
CA MET A 142 -6.23 13.49 13.65
C MET A 142 -6.74 13.97 12.29
N ARG A 143 -8.05 14.26 12.18
CA ARG A 143 -8.67 14.75 10.93
C ARG A 143 -8.04 16.05 10.45
N LYS A 144 -7.86 17.02 11.36
CA LYS A 144 -7.23 18.31 11.07
C LYS A 144 -5.76 18.17 10.70
N ILE A 145 -5.01 17.34 11.43
CA ILE A 145 -3.61 17.06 11.11
C ILE A 145 -3.51 16.50 9.69
N LEU A 146 -4.30 15.47 9.36
CA LEU A 146 -4.28 14.85 8.03
C LEU A 146 -4.51 15.86 6.91
N PHE A 147 -5.54 16.70 7.05
CA PHE A 147 -5.84 17.75 6.08
C PHE A 147 -4.68 18.75 5.93
N ASN A 148 -4.14 19.22 7.05
CA ASN A 148 -3.03 20.18 7.06
C ASN A 148 -1.75 19.58 6.45
N GLU A 149 -1.45 18.30 6.69
CA GLU A 149 -0.29 17.64 6.09
C GLU A 149 -0.40 17.57 4.57
N PHE A 150 -1.60 17.29 4.04
CA PHE A 150 -1.84 17.29 2.58
C PHE A 150 -1.62 18.67 1.95
N GLN A 151 -1.93 19.75 2.66
CA GLN A 151 -1.74 21.13 2.16
C GLN A 151 -0.27 21.56 2.09
N LYS A 152 0.58 20.99 2.93
CA LYS A 152 1.99 21.41 3.06
C LYS A 152 2.86 20.87 1.94
N PHE A 153 2.56 19.68 1.45
CA PHE A 153 3.45 18.98 0.53
C PHE A 153 3.23 19.44 -0.92
N ARG A 154 4.33 19.77 -1.59
CA ARG A 154 4.43 19.97 -3.03
C ARG A 154 5.69 19.27 -3.54
N VAL A 155 5.61 18.67 -4.72
CA VAL A 155 6.79 18.10 -5.39
C VAL A 155 7.71 19.21 -5.89
N PHE A 156 7.14 20.21 -6.57
CA PHE A 156 7.84 21.41 -7.01
C PHE A 156 7.12 22.64 -6.46
N ASN A 157 7.87 23.71 -6.17
CA ASN A 157 7.32 24.90 -5.50
C ASN A 157 6.15 25.56 -6.24
N ASN A 158 6.06 25.36 -7.56
CA ASN A 158 5.07 25.95 -8.45
C ASN A 158 4.02 24.97 -8.98
N THR A 159 4.05 23.70 -8.56
CA THR A 159 3.01 22.72 -8.89
C THR A 159 1.99 22.60 -7.76
N GLU A 160 0.90 21.89 -8.01
CA GLU A 160 -0.15 21.61 -7.04
C GLU A 160 0.37 20.99 -5.71
N THR A 161 -0.45 21.01 -4.66
CA THR A 161 -0.20 20.32 -3.40
C THR A 161 -0.68 18.87 -3.45
N LEU A 162 -0.26 18.06 -2.46
CA LEU A 162 -0.83 16.72 -2.28
C LEU A 162 -2.35 16.77 -2.05
N LEU A 163 -2.85 17.81 -1.36
CA LEU A 163 -4.27 18.05 -1.19
C LEU A 163 -4.97 18.24 -2.54
N ASP A 164 -4.42 19.08 -3.42
CA ASP A 164 -5.00 19.35 -4.74
C ASP A 164 -5.09 18.07 -5.59
N THR A 165 -4.03 17.24 -5.59
CA THR A 165 -4.05 15.92 -6.24
C THR A 165 -5.14 15.04 -5.65
N TYR A 166 -5.21 14.95 -4.32
CA TYR A 166 -6.21 14.14 -3.65
C TYR A 166 -7.64 14.61 -3.97
N GLU A 167 -7.88 15.91 -3.97
CA GLU A 167 -9.19 16.50 -4.24
C GLU A 167 -9.60 16.32 -5.70
N TYR A 168 -8.65 16.33 -6.63
CA TYR A 168 -8.90 15.90 -8.01
C TYR A 168 -9.39 14.46 -8.07
N LEU A 169 -8.72 13.52 -7.37
CA LEU A 169 -9.16 12.12 -7.32
C LEU A 169 -10.50 11.94 -6.59
N LEU A 170 -10.79 12.78 -5.59
CA LEU A 170 -12.04 12.78 -4.84
C LEU A 170 -13.24 13.10 -5.73
N GLN A 171 -13.07 13.94 -6.76
CA GLN A 171 -14.16 14.28 -7.69
C GLN A 171 -14.67 13.08 -8.49
N GLU A 172 -13.83 12.05 -8.69
CA GLU A 172 -14.23 10.80 -9.35
C GLU A 172 -14.86 9.78 -8.39
N ARG A 173 -14.89 10.08 -7.09
CA ARG A 173 -15.54 9.20 -6.11
C ARG A 173 -17.02 9.10 -6.44
N ALA A 174 -17.45 7.91 -6.82
CA ALA A 174 -18.85 7.65 -7.10
C ALA A 174 -19.70 7.97 -5.86
N THR A 175 -20.71 8.82 -6.02
CA THR A 175 -21.72 9.11 -4.98
C THR A 175 -22.67 7.93 -4.74
N ASN A 176 -22.60 6.88 -5.57
CA ASN A 176 -23.55 5.77 -5.62
C ASN A 176 -23.22 4.65 -4.60
N GLY A 177 -22.81 5.02 -3.39
CA GLY A 177 -22.55 4.09 -2.28
C GLY A 177 -23.26 4.55 -0.99
N ARG A 178 -23.15 3.77 0.09
CA ARG A 178 -23.59 4.25 1.41
C ARG A 178 -22.82 5.52 1.73
N ALA A 179 -23.54 6.62 1.97
CA ALA A 179 -22.91 7.88 2.33
C ALA A 179 -22.15 7.72 3.66
N SER A 180 -21.11 8.52 3.82
CA SER A 180 -20.24 8.40 5.00
C SER A 180 -20.89 9.13 6.15
N GLU A 181 -20.96 8.48 7.31
CA GLU A 181 -21.51 9.11 8.52
C GLU A 181 -20.63 10.28 8.94
N CYS A 182 -21.26 11.35 9.46
CA CYS A 182 -20.53 12.50 9.95
C CYS A 182 -19.53 12.09 11.04
N PRO A 183 -18.25 12.50 10.94
CA PRO A 183 -17.20 12.10 11.89
C PRO A 183 -17.33 12.71 13.30
N HIS A 184 -18.23 13.68 13.49
CA HIS A 184 -18.51 14.31 14.78
C HIS A 184 -19.46 13.44 15.62
N ASP A 185 -19.06 13.11 16.86
CA ASP A 185 -19.76 12.13 17.71
C ASP A 185 -21.22 12.52 18.04
N ASN A 186 -21.56 13.81 17.95
CA ASN A 186 -22.91 14.33 18.19
C ASN A 186 -23.81 14.32 16.93
N CYS A 187 -23.34 13.76 15.82
CA CYS A 187 -24.05 13.73 14.55
C CYS A 187 -24.02 12.32 13.96
N LYS A 188 -25.21 11.77 13.64
CA LYS A 188 -25.36 10.46 12.99
C LYS A 188 -25.84 10.56 11.54
N GLU A 189 -25.97 11.78 11.05
CA GLU A 189 -26.39 12.02 9.67
C GLU A 189 -25.21 11.76 8.73
N ASP A 190 -25.55 11.30 7.53
CA ASP A 190 -24.58 11.18 6.45
C ASP A 190 -24.11 12.58 6.01
N TYR A 191 -22.84 12.69 5.62
CA TYR A 191 -22.31 13.90 5.01
C TYR A 191 -22.03 13.69 3.51
N GLU A 192 -22.23 14.75 2.74
CA GLU A 192 -21.75 14.85 1.37
C GLU A 192 -20.34 15.43 1.40
N PHE A 193 -19.38 14.71 0.79
CA PHE A 193 -18.01 15.21 0.72
C PHE A 193 -17.94 16.46 -0.15
N ASN A 194 -17.00 17.33 0.17
CA ASN A 194 -16.69 18.53 -0.62
C ASN A 194 -15.17 18.77 -0.59
N VAL A 195 -14.71 19.72 -1.40
CA VAL A 195 -13.32 20.15 -1.51
C VAL A 195 -12.99 21.14 -0.38
N GLY A 196 -11.77 21.09 0.13
CA GLY A 196 -11.26 21.97 1.18
C GLY A 196 -11.91 21.75 2.55
N GLU A 197 -12.01 22.84 3.32
CA GLU A 197 -12.76 22.88 4.57
C GLU A 197 -14.23 23.26 4.31
N TYR A 198 -15.15 22.55 4.93
CA TYR A 198 -16.58 22.81 4.84
C TYR A 198 -17.28 22.45 6.15
N HIS A 199 -18.60 22.56 6.21
CA HIS A 199 -19.38 22.27 7.42
C HIS A 199 -20.45 21.24 7.14
N CYS A 200 -20.68 20.36 8.12
CA CYS A 200 -21.79 19.42 8.10
C CYS A 200 -23.12 20.18 8.11
N LYS A 201 -24.04 19.86 7.20
CA LYS A 201 -25.37 20.50 7.11
C LYS A 201 -26.24 20.28 8.36
N SER A 202 -25.99 19.21 9.11
CA SER A 202 -26.83 18.80 10.24
C SER A 202 -26.32 19.32 11.59
N CYS A 203 -25.03 19.16 11.91
CA CYS A 203 -24.47 19.60 13.18
C CYS A 203 -23.62 20.88 13.09
N ASN A 204 -23.41 21.42 11.88
CA ASN A 204 -22.51 22.55 11.62
C ASN A 204 -21.05 22.34 12.09
N GLY A 205 -20.65 21.09 12.34
CA GLY A 205 -19.27 20.77 12.67
C GLY A 205 -18.36 20.86 11.45
N LYS A 206 -17.10 21.29 11.65
CA LYS A 206 -16.11 21.41 10.58
C LYS A 206 -15.76 20.05 9.98
N LEU A 207 -15.75 19.97 8.65
CA LEU A 207 -15.39 18.83 7.84
C LEU A 207 -14.22 19.20 6.92
N TYR A 208 -13.43 18.19 6.56
CA TYR A 208 -12.28 18.31 5.68
C TYR A 208 -12.49 17.39 4.48
N SER A 209 -11.99 17.74 3.30
CA SER A 209 -12.07 16.87 2.13
C SER A 209 -11.47 15.49 2.42
N THR A 210 -10.37 15.44 3.18
CA THR A 210 -9.69 14.21 3.63
C THR A 210 -10.54 13.31 4.53
N ASP A 211 -11.66 13.78 5.07
CA ASP A 211 -12.60 12.92 5.82
C ASP A 211 -13.17 11.80 4.94
N ALA A 212 -13.21 11.99 3.62
CA ALA A 212 -13.63 10.97 2.67
C ALA A 212 -12.69 9.75 2.65
N LEU A 213 -11.44 9.89 3.09
CA LEU A 213 -10.53 8.75 3.30
C LEU A 213 -10.96 7.88 4.48
N ARG A 214 -11.74 8.42 5.42
CA ARG A 214 -12.27 7.70 6.59
C ARG A 214 -11.18 7.03 7.44
N LEU A 215 -9.94 7.53 7.37
CA LEU A 215 -8.81 7.01 8.15
C LEU A 215 -9.00 7.25 9.66
N HIS A 216 -9.76 8.28 10.04
CA HIS A 216 -10.10 8.58 11.43
C HIS A 216 -10.97 7.50 12.09
N GLU A 217 -11.64 6.65 11.32
CA GLU A 217 -12.45 5.53 11.84
C GLU A 217 -11.58 4.39 12.39
N LEU A 218 -10.32 4.34 11.97
CA LEU A 218 -9.34 3.35 12.43
C LEU A 218 -8.67 3.77 13.76
N LEU A 219 -8.99 4.97 14.25
CA LEU A 219 -8.50 5.44 15.55
C LEU A 219 -9.06 4.54 16.66
N ASN A 220 -8.17 3.94 17.43
CA ASN A 220 -8.55 3.09 18.56
C ASN A 220 -8.48 3.92 19.85
N SER A 221 -9.63 4.19 20.48
CA SER A 221 -9.69 4.99 21.72
C SER A 221 -9.19 4.25 22.96
N SER A 222 -9.11 2.92 22.91
CA SER A 222 -8.87 2.06 24.08
C SER A 222 -7.56 1.27 23.98
N GLY A 223 -6.74 1.55 22.98
CA GLY A 223 -5.50 0.84 22.70
C GLY A 223 -4.66 1.53 21.64
N THR A 224 -3.70 0.80 21.07
CA THR A 224 -2.81 1.33 20.02
C THR A 224 -3.58 1.57 18.72
N SER A 225 -3.28 2.69 18.05
CA SER A 225 -3.82 3.05 16.74
C SER A 225 -2.88 2.64 15.59
N GLY A 226 -2.12 1.56 15.77
CA GLY A 226 -1.15 1.06 14.79
C GLY A 226 -1.74 0.78 13.41
N GLU A 227 -2.97 0.25 13.34
CA GLU A 227 -3.68 0.05 12.06
C GLU A 227 -3.90 1.38 11.34
N MET A 228 -4.36 2.40 12.06
CA MET A 228 -4.56 3.74 11.52
C MET A 228 -3.26 4.31 10.94
N TYR A 229 -2.15 4.27 11.69
CA TYR A 229 -0.87 4.78 11.19
C TYR A 229 -0.40 4.01 9.94
N GLY A 230 -0.53 2.69 9.94
CA GLY A 230 -0.23 1.87 8.78
C GLY A 230 -1.07 2.24 7.55
N GLN A 231 -2.38 2.45 7.72
CA GLN A 231 -3.26 2.83 6.60
C GLN A 231 -3.03 4.26 6.11
N ILE A 232 -2.69 5.20 7.00
CA ILE A 232 -2.27 6.55 6.60
C ILE A 232 -1.00 6.46 5.75
N LYS A 233 0.02 5.74 6.22
CA LYS A 233 1.28 5.52 5.51
C LYS A 233 1.07 4.92 4.11
N GLU A 234 0.28 3.84 4.01
CA GLU A 234 -0.02 3.23 2.71
C GLU A 234 -0.78 4.19 1.78
N THR A 235 -1.74 4.95 2.31
CA THR A 235 -2.48 5.96 1.54
C THR A 235 -1.55 7.06 1.02
N PHE A 236 -0.65 7.57 1.87
CA PHE A 236 0.35 8.57 1.47
C PHE A 236 1.25 8.05 0.34
N LYS A 237 1.75 6.81 0.42
CA LYS A 237 2.57 6.21 -0.65
C LYS A 237 1.85 6.21 -2.01
N LYS A 238 0.56 5.84 -2.04
CA LYS A 238 -0.20 5.77 -3.30
C LYS A 238 -0.52 7.16 -3.85
N LEU A 239 -0.91 8.09 -2.99
CA LEU A 239 -1.14 9.47 -3.40
C LEU A 239 0.16 10.14 -3.85
N GLN A 240 1.28 9.86 -3.21
CA GLN A 240 2.59 10.40 -3.58
C GLN A 240 3.00 10.01 -5.00
N LEU A 241 2.76 8.75 -5.42
CA LEU A 241 3.00 8.33 -6.81
C LEU A 241 2.21 9.19 -7.80
N ILE A 242 0.91 9.36 -7.56
CA ILE A 242 0.04 10.12 -8.47
C ILE A 242 0.39 11.61 -8.44
N HIS A 243 0.70 12.14 -7.26
CA HIS A 243 1.10 13.52 -7.07
C HIS A 243 2.43 13.84 -7.79
N LEU A 244 3.41 12.93 -7.77
CA LEU A 244 4.64 13.03 -8.56
C LEU A 244 4.33 13.09 -10.05
N LEU A 245 3.53 12.15 -10.57
CA LEU A 245 3.21 12.09 -12.00
C LEU A 245 2.47 13.35 -12.48
N ARG A 246 1.49 13.83 -11.70
CA ARG A 246 0.76 15.07 -12.01
C ARG A 246 1.64 16.30 -11.91
N SER A 247 2.54 16.37 -10.94
CA SER A 247 3.52 17.46 -10.84
C SER A 247 4.49 17.46 -12.03
N PHE A 248 4.88 16.29 -12.53
CA PHE A 248 5.70 16.18 -13.74
C PHE A 248 4.94 16.67 -14.97
N GLU A 249 3.64 16.37 -15.06
CA GLU A 249 2.77 16.84 -16.14
C GLU A 249 2.58 18.37 -16.16
N GLN A 250 2.59 19.01 -14.99
CA GLN A 250 2.51 20.48 -14.88
C GLN A 250 3.80 21.19 -15.32
N GLU A 251 4.91 20.46 -15.39
CA GLU A 251 6.23 20.98 -15.71
C GLU A 251 6.83 20.32 -16.97
N PRO A 252 6.73 20.95 -18.15
CA PRO A 252 7.13 20.35 -19.43
C PRO A 252 8.56 19.77 -19.45
N LYS A 253 9.49 20.42 -18.73
CA LYS A 253 10.86 19.95 -18.57
C LYS A 253 10.92 18.56 -17.92
N TYR A 254 10.15 18.35 -16.85
CA TYR A 254 10.13 17.09 -16.10
C TYR A 254 9.23 16.05 -16.75
N PHE A 255 8.16 16.46 -17.43
CA PHE A 255 7.29 15.55 -18.18
C PHE A 255 8.09 14.70 -19.19
N SER A 256 9.04 15.32 -19.90
CA SER A 256 9.92 14.62 -20.85
C SER A 256 10.78 13.51 -20.25
N LEU A 257 11.01 13.53 -18.93
CA LEU A 257 11.79 12.50 -18.23
C LEU A 257 10.98 11.21 -18.01
N LEU A 258 9.65 11.26 -18.07
CA LEU A 258 8.80 10.09 -17.79
C LEU A 258 9.09 8.90 -18.72
N ARG A 259 9.59 9.13 -19.93
CA ARG A 259 10.02 8.06 -20.86
C ARG A 259 11.30 7.32 -20.42
N ASP A 260 12.07 7.90 -19.52
CA ASP A 260 13.37 7.40 -19.05
C ASP A 260 13.31 6.97 -17.55
N ILE A 261 12.12 6.99 -16.92
CA ILE A 261 11.90 6.70 -15.50
C ILE A 261 11.15 5.38 -15.31
N VAL A 262 11.60 4.59 -14.33
CA VAL A 262 10.77 3.56 -13.66
C VAL A 262 10.36 4.07 -12.27
N PHE A 263 9.08 3.95 -11.95
CA PHE A 263 8.58 4.17 -10.60
C PHE A 263 8.54 2.85 -9.84
N PHE A 264 9.03 2.86 -8.62
CA PHE A 264 9.06 1.71 -7.75
C PHE A 264 8.37 2.07 -6.44
N VAL A 265 7.38 1.29 -6.03
CA VAL A 265 6.63 1.55 -4.81
C VAL A 265 6.78 0.35 -3.87
N GLU A 266 7.23 0.61 -2.64
CA GLU A 266 7.29 -0.41 -1.61
C GLU A 266 5.87 -0.87 -1.23
N GLY A 267 5.69 -2.18 -1.20
CA GLY A 267 4.42 -2.84 -0.98
C GLY A 267 3.58 -3.04 -2.25
N THR A 268 2.40 -3.61 -2.04
CA THR A 268 1.39 -3.81 -3.07
C THR A 268 0.89 -2.50 -3.66
N LEU A 269 0.56 -2.44 -4.95
CA LEU A 269 -0.05 -1.25 -5.56
C LEU A 269 -1.55 -1.10 -5.24
N ALA A 270 -2.16 -2.11 -4.61
CA ALA A 270 -3.56 -2.05 -4.22
C ALA A 270 -3.82 -1.02 -3.11
N VAL A 271 -5.05 -0.50 -3.06
CA VAL A 271 -5.55 0.34 -1.96
C VAL A 271 -6.56 -0.46 -1.15
N PHE A 272 -6.38 -0.51 0.16
CA PHE A 272 -7.20 -1.31 1.08
C PHE A 272 -7.97 -0.47 2.08
N SER A 273 -8.73 -1.16 2.94
CA SER A 273 -9.43 -0.59 4.08
C SER A 273 -10.39 0.55 3.68
N THR A 274 -10.53 1.54 4.55
CA THR A 274 -11.48 2.65 4.43
C THR A 274 -11.20 3.56 3.22
N ALA A 275 -9.97 3.58 2.72
CA ALA A 275 -9.53 4.35 1.55
C ALA A 275 -9.62 3.55 0.22
N SER A 276 -10.11 2.30 0.23
CA SER A 276 -10.17 1.42 -0.96
C SER A 276 -10.90 2.00 -2.16
N TRP A 277 -11.82 2.97 -1.95
CA TRP A 277 -12.50 3.67 -3.03
C TRP A 277 -11.54 4.44 -3.95
N LEU A 278 -10.35 4.82 -3.48
CA LEU A 278 -9.31 5.47 -4.28
C LEU A 278 -8.77 4.57 -5.40
N ALA A 279 -8.93 3.24 -5.31
CA ALA A 279 -8.40 2.32 -6.31
C ALA A 279 -8.88 2.64 -7.73
N LYS A 280 -10.16 3.04 -7.87
CA LYS A 280 -10.73 3.41 -9.18
C LYS A 280 -10.19 4.77 -9.68
N PRO A 281 -10.31 5.88 -8.94
CA PRO A 281 -9.74 7.16 -9.36
C PRO A 281 -8.24 7.10 -9.66
N ILE A 282 -7.45 6.43 -8.83
CA ILE A 282 -6.00 6.25 -9.07
C ILE A 282 -5.76 5.54 -10.39
N ARG A 283 -6.51 4.47 -10.67
CA ARG A 283 -6.38 3.73 -11.93
C ARG A 283 -6.76 4.61 -13.12
N THR A 284 -7.88 5.33 -13.05
CA THR A 284 -8.33 6.22 -14.13
C THR A 284 -7.31 7.32 -14.40
N GLU A 285 -6.74 7.91 -13.36
CA GLU A 285 -5.71 8.94 -13.51
C GLU A 285 -4.38 8.38 -14.06
N LEU A 286 -3.96 7.18 -13.64
CA LEU A 286 -2.81 6.50 -14.23
C LEU A 286 -3.03 6.18 -15.71
N GLU A 287 -4.23 5.72 -16.09
CA GLU A 287 -4.59 5.48 -17.49
C GLU A 287 -4.51 6.78 -18.29
N ARG A 288 -5.06 7.90 -17.78
CA ARG A 288 -4.99 9.23 -18.41
C ARG A 288 -3.55 9.71 -18.60
N LEU A 289 -2.73 9.63 -17.56
CA LEU A 289 -1.32 10.03 -17.60
C LEU A 289 -0.51 9.15 -18.55
N ASN A 290 -0.74 7.83 -18.52
CA ASN A 290 -0.06 6.90 -19.40
C ASN A 290 -0.42 7.14 -20.87
N SER A 291 -1.69 7.42 -21.19
CA SER A 291 -2.11 7.79 -22.54
C SER A 291 -1.36 9.02 -23.04
N ARG A 292 -1.23 10.07 -22.22
CA ARG A 292 -0.47 11.27 -22.59
C ARG A 292 1.02 10.99 -22.81
N VAL A 293 1.65 10.18 -21.95
CA VAL A 293 3.06 9.78 -22.11
C VAL A 293 3.24 8.96 -23.40
N ASN A 294 2.28 8.09 -23.72
CA ASN A 294 2.30 7.30 -24.94
C ASN A 294 2.13 8.14 -26.20
N GLU A 295 1.19 9.09 -26.20
CA GLU A 295 0.97 10.02 -27.30
C GLU A 295 2.20 10.90 -27.59
N GLU A 296 2.86 11.40 -26.55
CA GLU A 296 4.01 12.31 -26.68
C GLU A 296 5.33 11.58 -27.01
N PHE A 297 5.56 10.39 -26.43
CA PHE A 297 6.88 9.73 -26.48
C PHE A 297 6.88 8.33 -27.11
N GLY A 298 5.70 7.77 -27.43
CA GLY A 298 5.58 6.39 -27.93
C GLY A 298 5.93 5.32 -26.91
N SER A 299 6.01 5.67 -25.61
CA SER A 299 6.37 4.78 -24.50
C SER A 299 5.27 4.78 -23.44
N ASN A 300 5.20 3.72 -22.63
CA ASN A 300 4.30 3.65 -21.48
C ASN A 300 5.05 3.98 -20.19
N LEU A 301 4.32 4.46 -19.19
CA LEU A 301 4.78 4.53 -17.80
C LEU A 301 5.07 3.12 -17.29
N ILE A 302 6.15 2.98 -16.52
CA ILE A 302 6.48 1.74 -15.82
C ILE A 302 6.40 2.01 -14.32
N VAL A 303 5.44 1.34 -13.68
CA VAL A 303 5.24 1.37 -12.23
C VAL A 303 5.35 -0.06 -11.72
N LEU A 304 6.25 -0.29 -10.77
CA LEU A 304 6.50 -1.57 -10.15
C LEU A 304 6.17 -1.50 -8.66
N GLY A 305 5.47 -2.50 -8.14
CA GLY A 305 5.30 -2.73 -6.71
C GLY A 305 6.18 -3.88 -6.24
N ILE A 306 6.77 -3.80 -5.04
CA ILE A 306 7.46 -4.94 -4.43
C ILE A 306 6.79 -5.35 -3.12
N GLU A 307 6.36 -6.60 -3.05
CA GLU A 307 5.80 -7.16 -1.83
C GLU A 307 6.87 -7.95 -1.09
N ARG A 308 7.16 -7.55 0.16
CA ARG A 308 8.05 -8.28 1.09
C ARG A 308 7.29 -9.16 2.08
N SER A 309 5.97 -9.02 2.11
CA SER A 309 5.05 -9.78 2.96
C SER A 309 3.66 -9.81 2.30
N GLY A 310 2.74 -10.61 2.82
CA GLY A 310 1.36 -10.67 2.36
C GLY A 310 1.07 -11.89 1.50
N SER A 311 -0.11 -11.93 0.90
CA SER A 311 -0.63 -13.13 0.24
C SER A 311 0.24 -13.61 -0.92
N PHE A 312 0.83 -12.71 -1.72
CA PHE A 312 1.69 -13.09 -2.83
C PHE A 312 2.99 -13.74 -2.36
N VAL A 313 3.62 -13.18 -1.31
CA VAL A 313 4.85 -13.74 -0.72
C VAL A 313 4.57 -15.08 -0.05
N ASN A 314 3.49 -15.18 0.72
CA ASN A 314 3.07 -16.43 1.36
C ASN A 314 2.75 -17.52 0.33
N HIS A 315 2.09 -17.14 -0.77
CA HIS A 315 1.83 -18.03 -1.88
C HIS A 315 3.12 -18.50 -2.53
N PHE A 316 4.07 -17.59 -2.80
CA PHE A 316 5.38 -17.94 -3.35
C PHE A 316 6.12 -18.95 -2.46
N SER A 317 6.18 -18.70 -1.14
CA SER A 317 6.78 -19.64 -0.18
C SER A 317 6.09 -21.02 -0.19
N THR A 318 4.77 -21.04 -0.38
CA THR A 318 4.01 -22.29 -0.44
C THR A 318 4.33 -23.08 -1.71
N ILE A 319 4.43 -22.43 -2.87
CA ILE A 319 4.71 -23.12 -4.13
C ILE A 319 6.17 -23.56 -4.28
N ASP A 320 7.10 -22.87 -3.61
CA ASP A 320 8.52 -23.25 -3.55
C ASP A 320 8.79 -24.40 -2.57
N THR A 321 7.82 -24.72 -1.70
CA THR A 321 7.88 -25.87 -0.80
C THR A 321 7.29 -27.12 -1.48
N MET A 322 8.09 -28.17 -1.62
CA MET A 322 7.65 -29.48 -2.12
C MET A 322 6.75 -30.20 -1.11
N LYS A 323 5.96 -31.20 -1.57
CA LYS A 323 5.05 -32.00 -0.72
C LYS A 323 5.74 -32.75 0.42
N ASN A 324 7.01 -33.10 0.25
CA ASN A 324 7.85 -33.75 1.26
C ASN A 324 8.49 -32.75 2.26
N GLY A 325 8.21 -31.44 2.12
CA GLY A 325 8.75 -30.37 2.95
C GLY A 325 10.12 -29.85 2.55
N SER A 326 10.72 -30.30 1.44
CA SER A 326 11.96 -29.69 0.92
C SER A 326 11.66 -28.41 0.15
N GLU A 327 12.55 -27.43 0.25
CA GLU A 327 12.48 -26.16 -0.49
C GLU A 327 13.02 -26.32 -1.93
N HIS A 328 12.93 -25.27 -2.75
CA HIS A 328 13.40 -25.21 -4.16
C HIS A 328 12.55 -25.99 -5.17
N ASN A 329 11.24 -26.01 -4.98
CA ASN A 329 10.30 -26.50 -6.01
C ASN A 329 10.16 -25.52 -7.19
N PHE A 330 10.42 -24.23 -6.96
CA PHE A 330 10.38 -23.21 -8.02
C PHE A 330 11.77 -23.11 -8.70
N PRO A 331 11.88 -23.24 -10.03
CA PRO A 331 13.17 -23.26 -10.71
C PRO A 331 13.97 -21.99 -10.51
N ASN A 332 15.26 -22.12 -10.21
CA ASN A 332 16.17 -20.99 -10.07
C ASN A 332 16.27 -20.19 -11.38
N GLN A 333 16.45 -18.87 -11.27
CA GLN A 333 16.60 -17.96 -12.42
C GLN A 333 15.44 -18.11 -13.42
N SER A 334 14.22 -18.26 -12.91
CA SER A 334 13.00 -18.35 -13.70
C SER A 334 11.98 -17.33 -13.24
N ALA A 335 11.04 -17.01 -14.12
CA ALA A 335 9.92 -16.12 -13.86
C ALA A 335 8.60 -16.79 -14.20
N PHE A 336 7.53 -16.42 -13.47
CA PHE A 336 6.16 -16.81 -13.77
C PHE A 336 5.27 -15.58 -13.81
N LEU A 337 4.59 -15.37 -14.94
CA LEU A 337 3.65 -14.28 -15.09
C LEU A 337 2.28 -14.70 -14.54
N LEU A 338 1.86 -14.04 -13.46
CA LEU A 338 0.56 -14.30 -12.85
C LEU A 338 -0.56 -13.73 -13.69
N THR A 339 -1.56 -14.56 -14.04
CA THR A 339 -2.81 -14.10 -14.65
C THR A 339 -3.82 -13.70 -13.57
N ASN A 340 -4.80 -12.86 -13.91
CA ASN A 340 -5.89 -12.52 -13.00
C ASN A 340 -6.67 -13.76 -12.51
N GLU A 341 -6.82 -14.77 -13.37
CA GLU A 341 -7.45 -16.04 -13.01
C GLU A 341 -6.62 -16.79 -11.97
N TYR A 342 -5.31 -16.88 -12.18
CA TYR A 342 -4.39 -17.53 -11.23
C TYR A 342 -4.43 -16.84 -9.86
N ILE A 343 -4.36 -15.51 -9.84
CA ILE A 343 -4.39 -14.71 -8.59
C ILE A 343 -5.67 -14.99 -7.80
N LYS A 344 -6.84 -14.95 -8.46
CA LYS A 344 -8.13 -15.20 -7.80
C LYS A 344 -8.32 -16.63 -7.31
N LYS A 345 -7.73 -17.61 -8.02
CA LYS A 345 -7.86 -19.04 -7.67
C LYS A 345 -6.91 -19.45 -6.56
N HIS A 346 -5.69 -18.89 -6.52
CA HIS A 346 -4.60 -19.42 -5.69
C HIS A 346 -4.07 -18.46 -4.62
N ILE A 347 -4.25 -17.14 -4.78
CA ILE A 347 -3.60 -16.14 -3.91
C ILE A 347 -4.62 -15.41 -3.04
N VAL A 348 -5.76 -15.03 -3.61
CA VAL A 348 -6.81 -14.31 -2.89
C VAL A 348 -7.70 -15.30 -2.15
N PHE A 349 -7.95 -15.04 -0.86
CA PHE A 349 -8.89 -15.83 -0.06
C PHE A 349 -10.32 -15.67 -0.59
N ASN A 350 -11.02 -16.79 -0.76
CA ASN A 350 -12.43 -16.80 -1.15
C ASN A 350 -13.29 -17.25 0.04
N ASP A 351 -14.33 -16.47 0.36
CA ASP A 351 -15.28 -16.76 1.45
C ASP A 351 -16.08 -18.06 1.22
N SER A 352 -16.10 -18.56 -0.02
CA SER A 352 -16.72 -19.82 -0.40
C SER A 352 -15.70 -20.70 -1.12
N PRO A 353 -14.85 -21.44 -0.40
CA PRO A 353 -13.94 -22.39 -1.01
C PRO A 353 -14.76 -23.51 -1.68
N THR A 354 -14.72 -23.57 -3.01
CA THR A 354 -15.34 -24.61 -3.83
C THR A 354 -14.50 -25.87 -3.90
#